data_AF-A0A848GKX1-F1
#
_entry.id   AF-A0A848GKX1-F1
#
_cell.length_a   1.000
_cell.length_b   1.000
_cell.length_c   1.000
_cell.angle_alpha   90.00
_cell.angle_beta   90.00
_cell.angle_gamma   90.00
#
_symmetry.space_group_name_H-M   'P 1'
#
loop_
_entity.id
_entity.type
_entity.pdbx_description
1 polymer ?
#
loop_
_entity_poly.entity_id
_entity_poly.type
_entity_poly.pdbx_seq_one_letter_code
_entity_poly.pdbx_strand_id
1 'polypeptide(L)'
;MKIFFKAALLLKRLGIIMRLAGIVICLALLHSAVQDLRFSISVSKAPTLTITELSKMPMDNIPLYFKVEKAALLGDSYVGEYKQQKRSSQKTLKGIYYPVYDEQALAADTSDTPPSYLVVHDSQVNEKTLEAGHYFNTGSFSVEGRFSRSYIDKETRDLLEKEGYPLATNCLQIEKGNMPMSLTTCLVLGVLGVLGTLLLVATLLPSSLLDKRSGAPVPAEITILHQH
;
A
#
# COMPACT_ATOMS: atom_id res chain seq x y z
N MET A 1 14.55 27.41 -16.29
CA MET A 1 13.36 27.61 -17.16
C MET A 1 13.58 27.25 -18.63
N LYS A 2 14.64 27.71 -19.31
CA LYS A 2 14.86 27.42 -20.76
C LYS A 2 14.81 25.92 -21.12
N ILE A 3 15.35 25.06 -20.26
CA ILE A 3 15.35 23.59 -20.45
C ILE A 3 13.92 23.02 -20.45
N PHE A 4 13.05 23.50 -19.55
CA PHE A 4 11.66 23.05 -19.45
C PHE A 4 10.87 23.35 -20.73
N PHE A 5 10.98 24.57 -21.26
CA PHE A 5 10.33 24.94 -22.52
C PHE A 5 10.87 24.14 -23.72
N LYS A 6 12.18 23.90 -23.78
CA LYS A 6 12.78 23.04 -24.81
C LYS A 6 12.25 21.60 -24.72
N ALA A 7 12.15 21.03 -23.53
CA ALA A 7 11.59 19.70 -23.32
C ALA A 7 10.10 19.64 -23.71
N ALA A 8 9.31 20.65 -23.37
CA ALA A 8 7.91 20.73 -23.78
C ALA A 8 7.76 20.81 -25.32
N LEU A 9 8.60 21.59 -26.00
CA LEU A 9 8.63 21.66 -27.47
C LEU A 9 9.01 20.31 -28.10
N LEU A 10 9.97 19.59 -27.53
CA LEU A 10 10.32 18.24 -27.98
C LEU A 10 9.15 17.26 -27.81
N LEU A 11 8.50 17.27 -26.65
CA LEU A 11 7.34 16.41 -26.38
C LEU A 11 6.11 16.77 -27.22
N LYS A 12 6.00 18.02 -27.68
CA LYS A 12 4.93 18.45 -28.59
C LYS A 12 4.98 17.76 -29.97
N ARG A 13 6.15 17.20 -30.35
CA ARG A 13 6.27 16.35 -31.55
C ARG A 13 5.50 15.04 -31.42
N LEU A 14 5.16 14.62 -30.20
CA LEU A 14 4.33 13.45 -29.96
C LEU A 14 2.86 13.75 -30.31
N GLY A 15 2.17 12.75 -30.86
CA GLY A 15 0.74 12.82 -31.14
C GLY A 15 -0.08 13.18 -29.89
N ILE A 16 -1.23 13.84 -30.09
CA ILE A 16 -2.10 14.30 -28.99
C ILE A 16 -2.54 13.15 -28.07
N ILE A 17 -2.81 11.97 -28.65
CA ILE A 17 -3.24 10.77 -27.92
C ILE A 17 -2.17 10.32 -26.92
N MET A 18 -0.90 10.24 -27.34
CA MET A 18 0.22 9.84 -26.48
C MET A 18 0.41 10.80 -25.31
N ARG A 19 0.16 12.09 -25.53
CA ARG A 19 0.27 13.12 -24.49
C ARG A 19 -0.86 13.00 -23.46
N LEU A 20 -2.09 12.77 -23.91
CA LEU A 20 -3.22 12.51 -23.02
C LEU A 20 -3.00 11.23 -22.20
N ALA A 21 -2.53 10.15 -22.83
CA ALA A 21 -2.17 8.92 -22.13
C ALA A 21 -1.07 9.17 -21.08
N GLY A 22 -0.04 9.95 -21.42
CA GLY A 22 1.00 10.37 -20.48
C GLY A 22 0.44 11.14 -19.28
N ILE A 23 -0.51 12.06 -19.49
CA ILE A 23 -1.15 12.81 -18.39
C ILE A 23 -1.89 11.86 -17.46
N VAL A 24 -2.67 10.92 -18.01
CA VAL A 24 -3.38 9.91 -17.23
C VAL A 24 -2.40 9.07 -16.39
N ILE A 25 -1.28 8.64 -16.97
CA ILE A 25 -0.25 7.89 -16.26
C ILE A 25 0.36 8.73 -15.12
N CYS A 26 0.74 9.98 -15.38
CA CYS A 26 1.29 10.87 -14.35
C CYS A 26 0.29 11.11 -13.21
N LEU A 27 -1.01 11.29 -13.52
CA LEU A 27 -2.06 11.45 -12.51
C LEU A 27 -2.27 10.16 -11.70
N ALA A 28 -2.21 8.99 -12.32
CA ALA A 28 -2.29 7.71 -11.61
C ALA A 28 -1.09 7.51 -10.66
N LEU A 29 0.11 7.86 -11.09
CA LEU A 29 1.31 7.84 -10.25
C LEU A 29 1.20 8.82 -9.07
N LEU A 30 0.68 10.03 -9.32
CA LEU A 30 0.40 11.01 -8.26
C LEU A 30 -0.62 10.49 -7.26
N HIS A 31 -1.71 9.90 -7.74
CA HIS A 31 -2.74 9.33 -6.88
C HIS A 31 -2.15 8.24 -5.97
N SER A 32 -1.37 7.32 -6.54
CA SER A 32 -0.67 6.27 -5.78
C SER A 32 0.28 6.87 -4.74
N ALA A 33 1.13 7.82 -5.14
CA ALA A 33 2.07 8.48 -4.23
C ALA A 33 1.38 9.22 -3.08
N VAL A 34 0.21 9.83 -3.32
CA VAL A 34 -0.58 10.51 -2.28
C VAL A 34 -1.18 9.52 -1.28
N GLN A 35 -1.69 8.38 -1.75
CA GLN A 35 -2.22 7.34 -0.85
C GLN A 35 -1.11 6.77 0.03
N ASP A 36 0.03 6.44 -0.57
CA ASP A 36 1.18 5.91 0.17
C ASP A 36 1.76 6.95 1.12
N LEU A 37 1.84 8.23 0.73
CA LEU A 37 2.27 9.31 1.62
C LEU A 37 1.36 9.42 2.85
N ARG A 38 0.03 9.38 2.66
CA ARG A 38 -0.94 9.38 3.77
C ARG A 38 -0.74 8.16 4.67
N PHE A 39 -0.47 7.01 4.07
CA PHE A 39 -0.21 5.78 4.82
C PHE A 39 1.13 5.84 5.57
N SER A 40 2.22 6.30 4.98
CA SER A 40 3.53 6.50 5.66
C SER A 40 3.41 7.44 6.85
N ILE A 41 2.67 8.54 6.71
CA ILE A 41 2.42 9.47 7.81
C ILE A 41 1.63 8.76 8.93
N SER A 42 0.62 7.97 8.56
CA SER A 42 -0.19 7.19 9.51
C SER A 42 0.64 6.15 10.26
N VAL A 43 1.55 5.45 9.57
CA VAL A 43 2.46 4.47 10.17
C VAL A 43 3.41 5.13 11.17
N SER A 44 3.96 6.31 10.84
CA SER A 44 4.88 7.04 11.74
C SER A 44 4.23 7.52 13.04
N LYS A 45 2.90 7.66 13.05
CA LYS A 45 2.08 8.07 14.20
C LYS A 45 1.04 7.00 14.55
N ALA A 46 1.38 5.74 14.31
CA ALA A 46 0.47 4.62 14.55
C ALA A 46 0.03 4.65 16.02
N PRO A 47 -1.27 4.81 16.32
CA PRO A 47 -1.74 4.66 17.68
C PRO A 47 -1.53 3.22 18.11
N THR A 48 -1.22 3.04 19.39
CA THR A 48 -1.25 1.72 19.98
C THR A 48 -2.58 1.48 20.66
N LEU A 49 -3.17 0.32 20.39
CA LEU A 49 -4.48 -0.07 20.89
C LEU A 49 -4.40 -1.44 21.55
N THR A 50 -5.29 -1.73 22.49
CA THR A 50 -5.48 -3.07 23.03
C THR A 50 -6.57 -3.83 22.27
N ILE A 51 -6.60 -5.15 22.36
CA ILE A 51 -7.68 -5.98 21.81
C ILE A 51 -9.04 -5.56 22.41
N THR A 52 -9.05 -5.27 23.71
CA THR A 52 -10.25 -4.80 24.42
C THR A 52 -10.79 -3.49 23.84
N GLU A 53 -9.93 -2.52 23.53
CA GLU A 53 -10.35 -1.25 22.89
C GLU A 53 -10.86 -1.47 21.47
N LEU A 54 -10.16 -2.28 20.67
CA LEU A 54 -10.56 -2.62 19.30
C LEU A 54 -11.94 -3.29 19.28
N SER A 55 -12.25 -4.14 20.25
CA SER A 55 -13.55 -4.85 20.36
C SER A 55 -14.75 -3.92 20.58
N LYS A 56 -14.49 -2.73 21.13
CA LYS A 56 -15.52 -1.74 21.47
C LYS A 56 -15.58 -0.60 20.46
N MET A 57 -14.60 -0.51 19.57
CA MET A 57 -14.49 0.57 18.60
C MET A 57 -15.41 0.30 17.39
N PRO A 58 -16.26 1.26 16.98
CA PRO A 58 -16.96 1.17 15.71
C PRO A 58 -15.97 1.03 14.55
N MET A 59 -16.29 0.22 13.54
CA MET A 59 -15.37 -0.11 12.45
C MET A 59 -14.83 1.12 11.71
N ASP A 60 -15.67 2.16 11.54
CA ASP A 60 -15.30 3.41 10.86
C ASP A 60 -14.31 4.27 11.66
N ASN A 61 -14.19 4.02 12.97
CA ASN A 61 -13.26 4.74 13.85
C ASN A 61 -11.91 4.04 13.98
N ILE A 62 -11.77 2.81 13.45
CA ILE A 62 -10.53 2.05 13.53
C ILE A 62 -9.49 2.71 12.62
N PRO A 63 -8.31 3.09 13.14
CA PRO A 63 -7.26 3.69 12.35
C PRO A 63 -6.79 2.73 11.25
N LEU A 64 -6.40 3.27 10.09
CA LEU A 64 -5.95 2.46 8.96
C LEU A 64 -4.70 1.63 9.29
N TYR A 65 -3.86 2.11 10.21
CA TYR A 65 -2.69 1.41 10.70
C TYR A 65 -2.58 1.62 12.20
N PHE A 66 -2.30 0.55 12.94
CA PHE A 66 -2.13 0.60 14.38
C PHE A 66 -1.21 -0.52 14.85
N LYS A 67 -0.72 -0.35 16.07
CA LYS A 67 -0.02 -1.38 16.83
C LYS A 67 -0.96 -1.96 17.87
N VAL A 68 -0.77 -3.22 18.22
CA VAL A 68 -1.54 -3.88 19.27
C VAL A 68 -0.62 -4.17 20.45
N GLU A 69 -0.94 -3.58 21.59
CA GLU A 69 -0.27 -3.84 22.87
C GLU A 69 -1.00 -4.95 23.62
N LYS A 70 -0.26 -5.66 24.50
CA LYS A 70 -0.77 -6.77 25.33
C LYS A 70 -1.48 -7.84 24.49
N ALA A 71 -0.91 -8.09 23.32
CA ALA A 71 -1.32 -9.13 22.40
C ALA A 71 -0.57 -10.42 22.74
N ALA A 72 -1.32 -11.52 22.87
CA ALA A 72 -0.77 -12.86 23.04
C ALA A 72 -1.21 -13.77 21.90
N LEU A 73 -0.41 -14.81 21.64
CA LEU A 73 -0.69 -15.86 20.67
C LEU A 73 -0.97 -17.17 21.41
N LEU A 74 -1.71 -18.07 20.78
CA LEU A 74 -1.84 -19.46 21.24
C LEU A 74 -0.63 -20.27 20.80
N GLY A 75 0.46 -20.12 21.56
CA GLY A 75 1.77 -20.70 21.21
C GLY A 75 2.32 -20.15 19.89
N ASP A 76 3.03 -20.99 19.15
CA ASP A 76 3.67 -20.63 17.87
C ASP A 76 2.83 -21.04 16.65
N SER A 77 1.52 -21.17 16.85
CA SER A 77 0.64 -21.81 15.87
C SER A 77 0.07 -20.81 14.86
N TYR A 78 0.04 -21.19 13.60
CA TYR A 78 -0.44 -20.38 12.48
C TYR A 78 -1.08 -21.27 11.41
N VAL A 79 -1.82 -20.66 10.48
CA VAL A 79 -2.30 -21.37 9.29
C VAL A 79 -1.70 -20.77 8.03
N GLY A 80 -1.03 -21.61 7.25
CA GLY A 80 -0.36 -21.18 6.02
C GLY A 80 -1.31 -21.07 4.83
N GLU A 81 -1.23 -19.96 4.10
CA GLU A 81 -1.85 -19.81 2.79
C GLU A 81 -0.89 -20.30 1.71
N TYR A 82 -1.32 -21.25 0.87
CA TYR A 82 -0.47 -21.84 -0.16
C TYR A 82 -1.05 -21.64 -1.55
N LYS A 83 -0.21 -21.15 -2.48
CA LYS A 83 -0.55 -21.10 -3.91
C LYS A 83 0.09 -22.27 -4.64
N GLN A 84 -0.72 -23.03 -5.37
CA GLN A 84 -0.23 -24.05 -6.29
C GLN A 84 0.35 -23.41 -7.54
N GLN A 85 1.57 -23.80 -7.92
CA GLN A 85 2.17 -23.35 -9.18
C GLN A 85 1.55 -24.09 -10.36
N LYS A 86 1.11 -23.36 -11.40
CA LYS A 86 0.41 -23.92 -12.57
C LYS A 86 1.18 -25.01 -13.35
N ARG A 87 2.50 -25.12 -13.15
CA ARG A 87 3.38 -26.05 -13.88
C ARG A 87 4.19 -26.98 -12.98
N SER A 88 3.97 -26.94 -11.67
CA SER A 88 4.73 -27.72 -10.71
C SER A 88 3.81 -28.24 -9.60
N SER A 89 4.08 -29.45 -9.10
CA SER A 89 3.43 -29.97 -7.89
C SER A 89 3.86 -29.20 -6.63
N GLN A 90 4.83 -28.28 -6.74
CA GLN A 90 5.25 -27.44 -5.64
C GLN A 90 4.19 -26.39 -5.28
N LYS A 91 3.87 -26.35 -3.99
CA LYS A 91 3.13 -25.26 -3.36
C LYS A 91 4.13 -24.21 -2.90
N THR A 92 3.78 -22.94 -3.04
CA THR A 92 4.54 -21.83 -2.48
C THR A 92 3.71 -21.14 -1.43
N LEU A 93 4.26 -20.97 -0.22
CA LEU A 93 3.67 -20.13 0.81
C LEU A 93 3.42 -18.72 0.28
N LYS A 94 2.21 -18.22 0.50
CA LYS A 94 1.74 -16.87 0.16
C LYS A 94 1.73 -15.95 1.36
N GLY A 95 1.39 -16.50 2.52
CA GLY A 95 1.31 -15.79 3.78
C GLY A 95 0.88 -16.75 4.88
N ILE A 96 0.76 -16.21 6.09
CA ILE A 96 0.21 -16.93 7.24
C ILE A 96 -0.90 -16.12 7.89
N TYR A 97 -1.86 -16.83 8.45
CA TYR A 97 -2.88 -16.28 9.33
C TYR A 97 -2.61 -16.73 10.75
N TYR A 98 -2.67 -15.82 11.71
CA TYR A 98 -2.62 -16.16 13.13
C TYR A 98 -3.58 -15.29 13.95
N PRO A 99 -4.39 -15.90 14.83
CA PRO A 99 -5.28 -15.17 15.72
C PRO A 99 -4.48 -14.57 16.89
N VAL A 100 -4.92 -13.40 17.32
CA VAL A 100 -4.32 -12.65 18.43
C VAL A 100 -5.35 -12.48 19.53
N TYR A 101 -4.91 -12.73 20.76
CA TYR A 101 -5.73 -12.71 21.97
C TYR A 101 -5.28 -11.57 22.87
N ASP A 102 -6.20 -11.12 23.72
CA ASP A 102 -5.83 -10.24 24.84
C ASP A 102 -5.00 -11.07 25.84
N GLU A 103 -3.81 -10.60 26.19
CA GLU A 103 -2.88 -11.29 27.07
C GLU A 103 -3.51 -11.61 28.44
N GLN A 104 -4.34 -10.70 28.96
CA GLN A 104 -5.00 -10.90 30.26
C GLN A 104 -6.13 -11.93 30.15
N ALA A 105 -6.86 -11.92 29.05
CA ALA A 105 -7.92 -12.91 28.81
C ALA A 105 -7.35 -14.32 28.62
N LEU A 106 -6.19 -14.45 27.98
CA LEU A 106 -5.53 -15.74 27.78
C LEU A 106 -4.86 -16.26 29.07
N ALA A 107 -4.37 -15.35 29.92
CA ALA A 107 -3.77 -15.69 31.21
C ALA A 107 -4.80 -16.00 32.32
N ALA A 108 -6.06 -15.60 32.13
CA ALA A 108 -7.13 -16.04 33.01
C ALA A 108 -7.27 -17.55 32.87
N ASP A 109 -7.00 -18.30 33.94
CA ASP A 109 -7.00 -19.77 34.01
C ASP A 109 -8.41 -20.35 33.83
N THR A 110 -8.99 -20.12 32.66
CA THR A 110 -10.26 -20.67 32.20
C THR A 110 -9.96 -21.89 31.35
N SER A 111 -10.71 -22.97 31.57
CA SER A 111 -10.58 -24.21 30.77
C SER A 111 -10.82 -23.99 29.27
N ASP A 112 -11.51 -22.91 28.92
CA ASP A 112 -11.85 -22.54 27.55
C ASP A 112 -11.04 -21.34 27.08
N THR A 113 -10.47 -21.47 25.89
CA THR A 113 -9.79 -20.38 25.19
C THR A 113 -10.80 -19.32 24.74
N PRO A 114 -10.61 -18.03 25.10
CA PRO A 114 -11.52 -16.97 24.69
C PRO A 114 -11.46 -16.77 23.15
N PRO A 115 -12.57 -16.35 22.50
CA PRO A 115 -12.56 -16.11 21.07
C PRO A 115 -11.67 -14.91 20.68
N SER A 116 -10.85 -15.06 19.64
CA SER A 116 -10.02 -13.99 19.12
C SER A 116 -10.86 -12.95 18.36
N TYR A 117 -10.61 -11.68 18.66
CA TYR A 117 -11.21 -10.55 17.96
C TYR A 117 -10.37 -10.06 16.77
N LEU A 118 -9.12 -10.51 16.65
CA LEU A 118 -8.17 -9.99 15.68
C LEU A 118 -7.36 -11.12 15.06
N VAL A 119 -7.38 -11.20 13.74
CA VAL A 119 -6.50 -12.08 12.95
C VAL A 119 -5.49 -11.23 12.21
N VAL A 120 -4.24 -11.68 12.23
CA VAL A 120 -3.16 -11.09 11.44
C VAL A 120 -2.90 -11.96 10.22
N HIS A 121 -2.89 -11.33 9.06
CA HIS A 121 -2.37 -11.92 7.84
C HIS A 121 -0.98 -11.33 7.56
N ASP A 122 0.06 -12.16 7.59
CA ASP A 122 1.42 -11.76 7.20
C ASP A 122 1.79 -12.39 5.86
N SER A 123 1.76 -11.56 4.80
CA SER A 123 2.08 -11.99 3.44
C SER A 123 3.57 -11.89 3.09
N GLN A 124 4.41 -11.42 4.01
CA GLN A 124 5.86 -11.23 3.79
C GLN A 124 6.69 -12.34 4.40
N VAL A 125 6.06 -13.21 5.22
CA VAL A 125 6.74 -14.37 5.79
C VAL A 125 7.06 -15.40 4.70
N ASN A 126 8.19 -16.08 4.84
CA ASN A 126 8.59 -17.18 3.99
C ASN A 126 8.85 -18.45 4.83
N GLU A 127 8.85 -19.61 4.18
CA GLU A 127 9.01 -20.92 4.85
C GLU A 127 10.28 -20.98 5.71
N LYS A 128 11.39 -20.42 5.23
CA LYS A 128 12.66 -20.39 5.99
C LYS A 128 12.54 -19.63 7.30
N THR A 129 11.76 -18.55 7.34
CA THR A 129 11.54 -17.77 8.56
C THR A 129 10.70 -18.54 9.59
N LEU A 130 9.80 -19.41 9.12
CA LEU A 130 8.93 -20.22 9.96
C LEU A 130 9.64 -21.48 10.49
N GLU A 131 10.41 -22.16 9.64
CA GLU A 131 11.15 -23.38 9.99
C GLU A 131 12.15 -23.17 11.14
N ALA A 132 12.65 -21.95 11.31
CA ALA A 132 13.56 -21.62 12.40
C ALA A 132 12.88 -21.59 13.77
N GLY A 133 11.54 -21.68 13.86
CA GLY A 133 10.80 -21.65 15.14
C GLY A 133 10.91 -20.33 15.93
N HIS A 134 11.54 -19.32 15.34
CA HIS A 134 11.85 -18.06 16.01
C HIS A 134 10.93 -16.90 15.60
N TYR A 135 10.09 -17.08 14.58
CA TYR A 135 9.29 -15.98 14.03
C TYR A 135 8.49 -15.22 15.11
N PHE A 136 7.76 -15.94 15.95
CA PHE A 136 6.98 -15.36 17.07
C PHE A 136 7.82 -15.03 18.30
N ASN A 137 8.94 -15.75 18.49
CA ASN A 137 9.81 -15.62 19.66
C ASN A 137 10.98 -14.64 19.46
N THR A 138 10.93 -13.79 18.44
CA THR A 138 11.93 -12.71 18.26
C THR A 138 11.58 -11.50 19.11
N GLY A 139 12.58 -10.85 19.71
CA GLY A 139 12.37 -9.57 20.43
C GLY A 139 11.87 -8.42 19.52
N SER A 140 11.89 -8.61 18.20
CA SER A 140 11.32 -7.72 17.21
C SER A 140 9.87 -8.04 16.83
N PHE A 141 9.30 -9.13 17.35
CA PHE A 141 7.92 -9.50 17.04
C PHE A 141 6.97 -8.45 17.62
N SER A 142 6.17 -7.85 16.75
CA SER A 142 5.10 -6.94 17.12
C SER A 142 3.83 -7.30 16.34
N VAL A 143 2.68 -7.13 16.98
CA VAL A 143 1.39 -7.20 16.29
C VAL A 143 1.06 -5.80 15.80
N GLU A 144 1.36 -5.54 14.53
CA GLU A 144 1.05 -4.28 13.87
C GLU A 144 0.74 -4.53 12.40
N GLY A 145 -0.12 -3.69 11.82
CA GLY A 145 -0.56 -3.91 10.46
C GLY A 145 -1.57 -2.90 9.99
N ARG A 146 -1.87 -2.98 8.69
CA ARG A 146 -2.92 -2.20 8.05
C ARG A 146 -4.27 -2.87 8.26
N PHE A 147 -5.25 -2.14 8.76
CA PHE A 147 -6.62 -2.64 8.81
C PHE A 147 -7.16 -2.89 7.40
N SER A 148 -7.67 -4.10 7.15
CA SER A 148 -8.26 -4.48 5.86
C SER A 148 -9.53 -3.70 5.51
N ARG A 149 -10.13 -3.02 6.51
CA ARG A 149 -11.46 -2.39 6.46
C ARG A 149 -12.60 -3.39 6.27
N SER A 150 -12.36 -4.64 6.64
CA SER A 150 -13.37 -5.69 6.65
C SER A 150 -13.16 -6.61 7.84
N TYR A 151 -14.20 -7.36 8.16
CA TYR A 151 -14.04 -8.58 8.94
C TYR A 151 -13.26 -9.62 8.13
N ILE A 152 -12.78 -10.66 8.81
CA ILE A 152 -12.21 -11.83 8.15
C ILE A 152 -13.22 -12.41 7.17
N ASP A 153 -12.76 -12.85 6.01
CA ASP A 153 -13.62 -13.55 5.07
C ASP A 153 -13.98 -14.94 5.60
N LYS A 154 -15.02 -15.54 5.00
CA LYS A 154 -15.54 -16.83 5.45
C LYS A 154 -14.55 -17.97 5.25
N GLU A 155 -13.77 -17.97 4.17
CA GLU A 155 -12.82 -19.05 3.88
C GLU A 155 -11.69 -19.06 4.92
N THR A 156 -11.14 -17.88 5.23
CA THR A 156 -10.13 -17.72 6.28
C THR A 156 -10.69 -18.09 7.66
N ARG A 157 -11.94 -17.71 7.97
CA ARG A 157 -12.62 -18.12 9.20
C ARG A 157 -12.73 -19.62 9.32
N ASP A 158 -13.31 -20.28 8.31
CA ASP A 158 -13.57 -21.72 8.31
C ASP A 158 -12.25 -22.50 8.47
N LEU A 159 -11.18 -21.99 7.86
CA LEU A 159 -9.83 -22.56 7.94
C LEU A 159 -9.22 -22.41 9.34
N LEU A 160 -9.35 -21.26 10.00
CA LEU A 160 -8.87 -21.05 11.37
C LEU A 160 -9.70 -21.84 12.40
N GLU A 161 -11.02 -21.82 12.29
CA GLU A 161 -11.91 -22.55 13.22
C GLU A 161 -11.70 -24.06 13.10
N LYS A 162 -11.42 -24.58 11.90
CA LYS A 162 -11.05 -25.99 11.69
C LYS A 162 -9.76 -26.40 12.40
N GLU A 163 -8.80 -25.48 12.52
CA GLU A 163 -7.55 -25.70 13.27
C GLU A 163 -7.72 -25.46 14.78
N GLY A 164 -8.95 -25.23 15.25
CA GLY A 164 -9.28 -25.12 16.67
C GLY A 164 -9.13 -23.71 17.24
N TYR A 165 -9.00 -22.68 16.40
CA TYR A 165 -8.95 -21.30 16.87
C TYR A 165 -10.36 -20.72 17.02
N PRO A 166 -10.82 -20.41 18.24
CA PRO A 166 -12.11 -19.76 18.42
C PRO A 166 -12.03 -18.30 17.95
N LEU A 167 -12.96 -17.88 17.10
CA LEU A 167 -13.01 -16.52 16.55
C LEU A 167 -14.31 -15.81 16.90
N ALA A 168 -14.23 -14.54 17.25
CA ALA A 168 -15.41 -13.71 17.48
C ALA A 168 -16.19 -13.52 16.16
N THR A 169 -17.50 -13.26 16.22
CA THR A 169 -18.33 -13.06 15.01
C THR A 169 -17.87 -11.84 14.20
N ASN A 170 -17.41 -10.81 14.89
CA ASN A 170 -16.90 -9.54 14.35
C ASN A 170 -15.36 -9.49 14.35
N CYS A 171 -14.70 -10.63 14.11
CA CYS A 171 -13.24 -10.73 14.05
C CYS A 171 -12.68 -9.85 12.93
N LEU A 172 -11.76 -8.95 13.29
CA LEU A 172 -11.08 -8.03 12.39
C LEU A 172 -9.86 -8.70 11.74
N GLN A 173 -9.48 -8.22 10.56
CA GLN A 173 -8.24 -8.62 9.88
C GLN A 173 -7.27 -7.44 9.77
N ILE A 174 -6.00 -7.66 10.12
CA ILE A 174 -4.91 -6.74 9.79
C ILE A 174 -3.88 -7.40 8.88
N GLU A 175 -3.39 -6.63 7.92
CA GLU A 175 -2.35 -7.02 6.97
C GLU A 175 -0.98 -6.55 7.49
N LYS A 176 -0.14 -7.49 7.90
CA LYS A 176 1.23 -7.24 8.35
C LYS A 176 2.19 -7.26 7.16
N GLY A 177 3.24 -6.45 7.23
CA GLY A 177 4.29 -6.39 6.20
C GLY A 177 3.91 -5.63 4.93
N ASN A 178 2.66 -5.20 4.77
CA ASN A 178 2.25 -4.29 3.71
C ASN A 178 2.66 -2.85 4.07
N MET A 179 3.96 -2.58 4.09
CA MET A 179 4.50 -1.25 4.39
C MET A 179 4.31 -0.31 3.19
N PRO A 180 4.03 0.99 3.42
CA PRO A 180 4.00 1.95 2.33
C PRO A 180 5.34 1.96 1.61
N MET A 181 5.35 2.44 0.37
CA MET A 181 6.60 2.94 -0.19
C MET A 181 7.28 3.90 0.79
N SER A 182 8.61 3.87 0.85
CA SER A 182 9.35 4.77 1.73
C SER A 182 8.91 6.23 1.50
N LEU A 183 8.91 7.05 2.55
CA LEU A 183 8.53 8.46 2.45
C LEU A 183 9.32 9.17 1.33
N THR A 184 10.61 8.85 1.21
CA THR A 184 11.50 9.35 0.16
C THR A 184 11.02 8.94 -1.23
N THR A 185 10.66 7.67 -1.43
CA THR A 185 10.12 7.16 -2.70
C THR A 185 8.82 7.87 -3.06
N CYS A 186 7.91 8.03 -2.10
CA CYS A 186 6.64 8.75 -2.31
C CYS A 186 6.86 10.20 -2.75
N LEU A 187 7.79 10.91 -2.09
CA LEU A 187 8.13 12.29 -2.43
C LEU A 187 8.75 12.40 -3.83
N VAL A 188 9.68 11.50 -4.18
CA VAL A 188 10.31 11.49 -5.51
C VAL A 188 9.28 11.23 -6.59
N LEU A 189 8.43 10.20 -6.45
CA LEU A 189 7.36 9.91 -7.39
C LEU A 189 6.34 11.05 -7.47
N GLY A 190 6.01 11.68 -6.34
CA GLY A 190 5.14 12.85 -6.29
C GLY A 190 5.70 14.02 -7.09
N VAL A 191 6.97 14.38 -6.87
CA VAL A 191 7.63 15.47 -7.60
C VAL A 191 7.72 15.16 -9.10
N LEU A 192 8.12 13.93 -9.47
CA LEU A 192 8.17 13.51 -10.87
C LEU A 192 6.79 13.53 -11.53
N GLY A 193 5.75 13.09 -10.82
CA GLY A 193 4.38 13.14 -11.28
C GLY A 193 3.88 14.57 -11.53
N VAL A 194 4.15 15.51 -10.62
CA VAL A 194 3.79 16.92 -10.78
C VAL A 194 4.55 17.54 -11.95
N LEU A 195 5.87 17.37 -12.01
CA LEU A 195 6.70 17.93 -13.08
C LEU A 195 6.33 17.35 -14.45
N GLY A 196 6.09 16.04 -14.52
CA GLY A 196 5.64 15.36 -15.74
C GLY A 196 4.28 15.86 -16.21
N THR A 197 3.32 16.01 -15.28
CA THR A 197 1.99 16.55 -15.59
C THR A 197 2.09 17.99 -16.10
N LEU A 198 2.83 18.86 -15.41
CA LEU A 198 3.04 20.24 -15.84
C LEU A 198 3.69 20.33 -17.22
N LEU A 199 4.69 19.48 -17.48
CA LEU A 199 5.40 19.43 -18.76
C LEU A 199 4.46 18.99 -19.89
N LEU A 200 3.65 17.96 -19.67
CA LEU A 200 2.68 17.46 -20.65
C LEU A 200 1.55 18.46 -20.90
N VAL A 201 1.01 19.10 -19.86
CA VAL A 201 0.01 20.17 -20.00
C VAL A 201 0.59 21.36 -20.77
N ALA A 202 1.84 21.74 -20.52
CA ALA A 202 2.50 22.81 -21.27
C ALA A 202 2.59 22.52 -22.78
N THR A 203 2.64 21.25 -23.20
CA THR A 203 2.62 20.90 -24.63
C THR A 203 1.29 21.18 -25.33
N LEU A 204 0.20 21.34 -24.56
CA LEU A 204 -1.12 21.69 -25.09
C LEU A 204 -1.21 23.19 -25.44
N LEU A 205 -0.27 24.01 -24.96
CA LEU A 205 -0.21 25.43 -25.31
C LEU A 205 0.24 25.64 -26.77
N PRO A 206 -0.28 26.67 -27.47
CA PRO A 206 0.19 27.08 -28.79
C PRO A 206 1.71 27.28 -28.84
N SER A 207 2.35 26.90 -29.96
CA SER A 207 3.82 26.97 -30.08
C SER A 207 4.34 28.41 -30.00
N SER A 208 3.56 29.36 -30.53
CA SER A 208 3.86 30.80 -30.47
C SER A 208 4.07 31.32 -29.04
N LEU A 209 3.32 30.79 -28.05
CA LEU A 209 3.48 31.14 -26.64
C LEU A 209 4.74 30.51 -26.01
N LEU A 210 5.13 29.32 -26.47
CA LEU A 210 6.30 28.60 -25.97
C LEU A 210 7.61 29.16 -26.54
N ASP A 211 7.62 29.52 -27.83
CA ASP A 211 8.80 30.04 -28.53
C ASP A 211 9.19 31.44 -28.06
N LYS A 212 8.20 32.31 -27.81
CA LYS A 212 8.44 33.65 -27.24
C LYS A 212 9.16 33.60 -25.89
N ARG A 213 8.94 32.55 -25.09
CA ARG A 213 9.58 32.38 -23.77
C ARG A 213 10.86 31.55 -23.80
N SER A 214 11.07 30.71 -24.83
CA SER A 214 12.29 29.92 -24.96
C SER A 214 13.49 30.77 -25.38
N GLY A 215 13.25 31.97 -25.92
CA GLY A 215 14.27 32.84 -26.49
C GLY A 215 14.83 32.30 -27.80
N ALA A 216 14.12 31.36 -28.44
CA ALA A 216 14.45 30.91 -29.78
C ALA A 216 14.13 32.04 -30.77
N PRO A 217 15.00 32.29 -31.77
CA PRO A 217 14.68 33.23 -32.83
C PRO A 217 13.40 32.76 -33.53
N VAL A 218 12.40 33.64 -33.60
CA VAL A 218 11.20 33.38 -34.40
C VAL A 218 11.68 33.18 -35.83
N PRO A 219 11.41 32.02 -36.48
CA PRO A 219 11.80 31.85 -37.87
C PRO A 219 11.12 32.98 -38.65
N ALA A 220 11.93 33.82 -39.29
CA ALA A 220 11.42 34.91 -40.11
C ALA A 220 10.43 34.29 -41.09
N GLU A 221 9.16 34.71 -41.03
CA GLU A 221 8.19 34.35 -42.05
C GLU A 221 8.79 34.77 -43.38
N ILE A 222 9.13 33.79 -44.22
CA ILE A 222 9.46 34.03 -45.61
C ILE A 222 8.15 34.52 -46.23
N THR A 223 7.96 35.83 -46.19
CA THR A 223 6.85 36.50 -46.85
C THR A 223 7.14 36.36 -48.33
N ILE A 224 6.61 35.30 -48.95
CA ILE A 224 6.61 35.17 -50.40
C ILE A 224 5.63 36.23 -50.89
N LEU A 225 6.16 37.42 -51.18
CA LEU A 225 5.47 38.44 -51.95
C LEU A 225 5.18 37.85 -53.32
N HIS A 226 3.97 37.30 -53.50
CA HIS A 226 3.40 37.13 -54.83
C HIS A 226 3.12 38.53 -55.38
N GLN A 227 4.11 39.06 -56.11
CA GLN A 227 3.86 40.14 -57.06
C GLN A 227 3.09 39.52 -58.23
N HIS A 228 1.82 39.90 -58.34
CA HIS A 228 1.04 39.86 -59.57
C HIS A 228 0.95 41.28 -60.13
#